data_AF-A0AAE1Q9N9-F1
#
_entry.id   AF-A0AAE1Q9N9-F1
#
_cell.length_a   1.000
_cell.length_b   1.000
_cell.length_c   1.000
_cell.angle_alpha   90.00
_cell.angle_beta   90.00
_cell.angle_gamma   90.00
#
_symmetry.space_group_name_H-M   'P 1'
#
loop_
_entity.id
_entity.type
_entity.pdbx_description
1 polymer ?
#
loop_
_entity_poly.entity_id
_entity_poly.type
_entity_poly.pdbx_seq_one_letter_code
_entity_poly.pdbx_strand_id
1 'polypeptide(L)'
;MGTLFVIPWALGWLPESPRWLITQARFQEALKVLKWAAKVNRNTLPSDDVILDVMSSIKKQSGYLYLDYTAILLYGHRDRHEDLGFCLLKV
;
A
#
# COMPACT_ATOMS: atom_id res chain seq x y z
N MET A 1 -11.25 -3.96 -37.50
CA MET A 1 -11.16 -2.72 -36.68
C MET A 1 -12.23 -2.79 -35.60
N GLY A 2 -11.95 -3.35 -34.41
CA GLY A 2 -13.05 -3.67 -33.48
C GLY A 2 -12.67 -3.92 -32.03
N THR A 3 -11.68 -3.20 -31.49
CA THR A 3 -11.15 -3.48 -30.14
C THR A 3 -11.15 -2.27 -29.20
N LEU A 4 -12.13 -1.35 -29.32
CA LEU A 4 -12.19 -0.13 -28.48
C LEU A 4 -13.42 0.04 -27.58
N PHE A 5 -14.36 -0.91 -27.55
CA PHE A 5 -15.62 -0.75 -26.80
C PHE A 5 -15.72 -1.49 -25.46
N VAL A 6 -14.63 -2.09 -24.95
CA VAL A 6 -14.66 -2.85 -23.69
C VAL A 6 -14.10 -2.09 -22.47
N ILE A 7 -13.51 -0.91 -22.67
CA ILE A 7 -12.82 -0.15 -21.61
C ILE A 7 -13.79 0.61 -20.66
N PRO A 8 -14.96 1.14 -21.08
CA PRO A 8 -15.78 1.97 -20.18
C PRO A 8 -16.48 1.24 -19.02
N TRP A 9 -16.68 -0.08 -19.12
CA TRP A 9 -17.43 -0.85 -18.10
C TRP A 9 -16.56 -1.36 -16.94
N ALA A 10 -15.23 -1.36 -17.09
CA ALA A 10 -14.30 -1.90 -16.10
C ALA A 10 -13.86 -0.88 -15.04
N LEU A 11 -13.97 0.43 -15.31
CA LEU A 11 -13.58 1.48 -14.36
C LEU A 11 -14.62 1.76 -13.26
N GLY A 12 -15.89 1.38 -13.45
CA GLY A 12 -16.97 1.69 -12.48
C GLY A 12 -16.99 0.81 -11.22
N TRP A 13 -16.26 -0.32 -11.22
CA TRP A 13 -16.27 -1.29 -10.13
C TRP A 13 -14.94 -1.43 -9.37
N LEU A 14 -13.89 -0.70 -9.75
CA LEU A 14 -12.65 -0.73 -9.01
C LEU A 14 -12.80 0.12 -7.73
N PRO A 15 -12.82 -0.48 -6.53
CA PRO A 15 -12.71 0.33 -5.32
C PRO A 15 -11.39 1.09 -5.35
N GLU A 16 -11.37 2.28 -4.76
CA GLU A 16 -10.15 3.07 -4.66
C GLU A 16 -9.04 2.27 -3.95
N SER A 17 -7.81 2.38 -4.45
CA SER A 17 -6.75 1.47 -4.02
C SER A 17 -6.50 1.55 -2.50
N PRO A 18 -6.36 0.42 -1.79
CA PRO A 18 -6.06 0.42 -0.35
C PRO A 18 -4.80 1.23 -0.03
N ARG A 19 -3.84 1.22 -0.95
CA ARG A 19 -2.57 1.95 -0.84
C ARG A 19 -2.79 3.47 -0.77
N TRP A 20 -3.66 4.01 -1.62
CA TRP A 20 -4.01 5.44 -1.61
C TRP A 20 -4.74 5.84 -0.33
N LEU A 21 -5.62 4.99 0.18
CA LEU A 21 -6.31 5.26 1.44
C LEU A 21 -5.33 5.30 2.64
N ILE A 22 -4.26 4.49 2.60
CA ILE A 22 -3.19 4.52 3.61
C ILE A 22 -2.39 5.83 3.52
N THR A 23 -2.08 6.35 2.33
CA THR A 23 -1.36 7.62 2.18
C THR A 23 -2.20 8.81 2.64
N GLN A 24 -3.52 8.76 2.44
CA GLN A 24 -4.49 9.75 2.93
C GLN A 24 -4.82 9.63 4.43
N ALA A 25 -4.18 8.71 5.16
CA ALA A 25 -4.48 8.40 6.57
C ALA A 25 -5.92 7.94 6.85
N ARG A 26 -6.64 7.46 5.83
CA ARG A 26 -8.02 6.94 5.90
C ARG A 26 -8.01 5.43 6.15
N PHE A 27 -7.43 5.01 7.27
CA PHE A 27 -7.19 3.59 7.59
C PHE A 27 -8.47 2.74 7.67
N GLN A 28 -9.56 3.30 8.18
CA GLN A 28 -10.85 2.60 8.29
C GLN A 28 -11.44 2.21 6.93
N GLU A 29 -11.26 3.06 5.92
CA GLU A 29 -11.73 2.79 4.56
C GLU A 29 -10.80 1.83 3.84
N ALA A 30 -9.49 1.97 4.04
CA ALA A 30 -8.51 1.01 3.55
C ALA A 30 -8.83 -0.40 4.05
N LEU A 31 -9.22 -0.53 5.32
CA LEU A 31 -9.58 -1.80 5.94
C LEU A 31 -10.88 -2.39 5.34
N LYS A 32 -11.90 -1.57 5.06
CA LYS A 32 -13.13 -2.02 4.36
C LYS A 32 -12.82 -2.56 2.96
N VAL A 33 -12.02 -1.82 2.19
CA VAL A 33 -11.61 -2.24 0.84
C VAL A 33 -10.77 -3.53 0.91
N LEU A 34 -9.86 -3.63 1.89
CA LEU A 34 -9.04 -4.83 2.08
C LEU A 34 -9.89 -6.05 2.46
N LYS A 35 -10.88 -5.89 3.35
CA LYS A 35 -11.84 -6.94 3.69
C LYS A 35 -12.64 -7.40 2.48
N TRP A 36 -13.08 -6.47 1.64
CA TRP A 36 -13.78 -6.81 0.40
C TRP A 36 -12.84 -7.56 -0.57
N ALA A 37 -11.62 -7.05 -0.78
CA ALA A 37 -10.64 -7.68 -1.65
C ALA A 37 -10.28 -9.11 -1.20
N ALA A 38 -10.15 -9.33 0.11
CA ALA A 38 -9.87 -10.66 0.64
C ALA A 38 -11.06 -11.62 0.52
N LYS A 39 -12.31 -11.14 0.64
CA LYS A 39 -13.50 -11.96 0.32
C LYS A 39 -13.50 -12.40 -1.14
N VAL A 40 -13.17 -11.49 -2.06
CA VAL A 40 -13.04 -11.80 -3.49
C VAL A 40 -11.90 -12.79 -3.74
N ASN A 41 -10.77 -12.59 -3.09
CA ASN A 41 -9.58 -13.43 -3.22
C ASN A 41 -9.63 -14.73 -2.40
N ARG A 42 -10.76 -14.99 -1.69
CA ARG A 42 -10.95 -16.13 -0.77
C ARG A 42 -9.79 -16.31 0.23
N ASN A 43 -9.19 -15.20 0.64
CA ASN A 43 -8.06 -15.20 1.57
C ASN A 43 -8.52 -14.82 2.98
N THR A 44 -7.91 -15.41 3.99
CA THR A 44 -8.16 -15.08 5.39
C THR A 44 -7.34 -13.86 5.78
N LEU A 45 -7.98 -12.78 6.25
CA LEU A 45 -7.25 -11.66 6.82
C LEU A 45 -6.94 -11.90 8.30
N PRO A 46 -5.81 -11.41 8.80
CA PRO A 46 -5.53 -11.32 10.25
C PRO A 46 -6.48 -10.34 10.96
N SER A 47 -6.40 -10.25 12.30
CA SER A 47 -7.23 -9.35 13.11
C SER A 47 -7.12 -7.89 12.65
N ASP A 48 -8.22 -7.15 12.79
CA ASP A 48 -8.31 -5.74 12.39
C ASP A 48 -7.21 -4.89 13.03
N ASP A 49 -6.85 -5.15 14.29
CA ASP A 49 -5.79 -4.44 15.02
C ASP A 49 -4.42 -4.61 14.38
N VAL A 50 -4.10 -5.83 13.94
CA VAL A 50 -2.82 -6.17 13.27
C VAL A 50 -2.74 -5.44 11.92
N ILE A 51 -3.86 -5.39 11.20
CA ILE A 51 -3.93 -4.70 9.91
C ILE A 51 -3.70 -3.19 10.09
N LEU A 52 -4.32 -2.59 11.11
CA LEU A 52 -4.15 -1.17 11.43
C LEU A 52 -2.71 -0.84 11.83
N ASP A 53 -2.08 -1.68 12.64
CA ASP A 53 -0.67 -1.54 13.04
C ASP A 53 0.26 -1.57 11.81
N VAL A 54 0.08 -2.55 10.92
CA VAL A 54 0.84 -2.66 9.68
C VAL A 54 0.64 -1.43 8.79
N MET A 55 -0.60 -0.94 8.63
CA MET A 55 -0.88 0.26 7.84
C MET A 55 -0.19 1.51 8.44
N SER A 56 -0.15 1.62 9.76
CA SER A 56 0.53 2.71 10.45
C SER A 56 2.05 2.66 10.23
N SER A 57 2.63 1.46 10.25
CA SER A 57 4.04 1.19 9.95
C SER A 57 4.38 1.51 8.50
N ILE A 58 3.51 1.17 7.54
CA ILE A 58 3.68 1.52 6.11
C ILE A 58 3.67 3.05 5.92
N LYS A 59 2.75 3.77 6.57
CA LYS A 59 2.72 5.23 6.48
C LYS A 59 4.00 5.86 7.05
N LYS A 60 4.48 5.36 8.20
CA LYS A 60 5.72 5.81 8.84
C LYS A 60 6.93 5.55 7.94
N GLN A 61 7.02 4.35 7.36
CA GLN A 61 8.10 3.98 6.46
C GLN A 61 8.09 4.81 5.16
N SER A 62 6.91 5.08 4.60
CA SER A 62 6.81 5.95 3.41
C SER A 62 7.25 7.39 3.69
N GLY A 63 6.97 7.91 4.88
CA GLY A 63 7.45 9.22 5.31
C GLY A 63 8.96 9.24 5.54
N TYR A 64 9.50 8.19 6.17
CA TYR A 64 10.93 8.03 6.39
C TYR A 64 11.69 7.90 5.07
N LEU A 65 11.16 7.13 4.12
CA LEU A 65 11.75 6.96 2.79
C LEU A 65 11.81 8.30 2.02
N TYR A 66 10.80 9.16 2.15
CA TYR A 66 10.82 10.49 1.54
C TYR A 66 11.87 11.39 2.20
N LEU A 67 11.94 11.40 3.54
CA LEU A 67 12.94 12.15 4.29
C LEU A 67 14.36 11.64 4.00
N ASP A 68 14.54 10.33 3.87
CA ASP A 68 15.78 9.66 3.53
C ASP A 68 16.23 10.01 2.10
N TYR A 69 15.34 9.96 1.11
CA TYR A 69 15.64 10.42 -0.25
C TYR A 69 16.01 11.91 -0.27
N THR A 70 15.30 12.76 0.44
CA THR A 70 15.67 14.18 0.55
C THR A 70 17.01 14.35 1.27
N ALA A 71 17.30 13.54 2.30
CA ALA A 71 18.56 13.59 3.02
C ALA A 71 19.73 13.11 2.15
N ILE A 72 19.55 12.06 1.36
CA ILE A 72 20.53 11.57 0.38
C ILE A 72 20.78 12.66 -0.69
N LEU A 73 19.73 13.30 -1.20
CA LEU A 73 19.85 14.34 -2.22
C LEU A 73 20.48 15.64 -1.69
N LEU A 74 20.16 16.04 -0.45
CA LEU A 74 20.61 17.30 0.13
C LEU A 74 21.95 17.18 0.87
N TYR A 75 22.21 16.05 1.50
CA TYR A 75 23.39 15.82 2.35
C TYR A 75 24.38 14.79 1.78
N GLY A 76 24.06 14.11 0.67
CA GLY A 76 25.01 13.25 -0.05
C GLY A 76 25.57 12.08 0.76
N HIS A 77 24.96 11.77 1.90
CA HIS A 77 25.45 10.75 2.82
C HIS A 77 24.73 9.42 2.56
N ARG A 78 25.52 8.39 2.24
CA ARG A 78 25.03 7.03 1.98
C ARG A 78 24.99 6.26 3.30
N ASP A 79 24.08 6.62 4.20
CA ASP A 79 23.88 5.86 5.43
C ASP A 79 23.20 4.53 5.08
N ARG A 80 23.96 3.43 5.23
CA ARG A 80 23.46 2.09 4.97
C ARG A 80 22.40 1.73 6.00
N HIS A 81 21.14 1.84 5.61
CA HIS A 81 20.00 1.22 6.29
C HIS A 81 20.07 -0.31 6.13
N GLU A 82 20.93 -0.95 6.92
CA GLU A 82 21.01 -2.42 7.08
C GLU A 82 20.07 -2.90 8.20
N ASP A 83 18.85 -2.35 8.37
CA ASP A 83 17.97 -2.80 9.49
C ASP A 83 16.49 -2.97 9.14
N LEU A 84 16.07 -2.67 7.91
CA LEU A 84 14.71 -2.99 7.47
C LEU A 84 14.75 -4.25 6.64
N GLY A 85 14.65 -5.38 7.33
CA GLY A 85 14.35 -6.70 6.78
C GLY A 85 13.07 -6.65 5.95
N PHE A 86 13.21 -6.22 4.70
CA PHE A 86 12.25 -6.41 3.64
C PHE A 86 12.30 -7.91 3.35
N CYS A 87 11.50 -8.67 4.09
CA CYS A 87 11.17 -10.06 3.78
C CYS A 87 10.42 -10.10 2.44
N LEU A 88 11.15 -9.88 1.35
CA LEU A 88 10.79 -10.22 -0.01
C LEU A 88 11.12 -11.72 -0.19
N LEU A 89 10.20 -12.57 0.27
CA LEU A 89 10.10 -13.96 -0.19
C LEU A 89 8.66 -14.11 -0.69
N LYS A 90 8.38 -13.78 -1.95
CA LYS A 90 8.46 -14.73 -3.08
C LYS A 90 7.59 -15.96 -2.80
N VAL A 91 6.29 -15.78 -2.99
CA VAL A 91 5.33 -16.84 -3.36
C VAL A 91 5.05 -16.66 -4.83
#